data_AF-A0A933DV14-F1
#
_entry.id   AF-A0A933DV14-F1
#
_cell.length_a   1.000
_cell.length_b   1.000
_cell.length_c   1.000
_cell.angle_alpha   90.00
_cell.angle_beta   90.00
_cell.angle_gamma   90.00
#
_symmetry.space_group_name_H-M   'P 1'
#
loop_
_entity.id
_entity.type
_entity.pdbx_description
1 polymer ?
#
loop_
_entity_poly.entity_id
_entity_poly.type
_entity_poly.pdbx_seq_one_letter_code
_entity_poly.pdbx_strand_id
1 'polypeptide(L)'
;MTVAIPLFTAVVSFLFALTVLDQYLERRKAYQLVWTVGLALYGVASLLQALWVGAVVQQEWVFRLWYLTGAMLVAAYLGMGSIYLHVPRRFAHGAFVVLLLLTLLASFLSFRTELAGDLKVLKDRPMANRLKLTEQGQTKEARFYPPSVGGLTALLNVAGSAALIGGAVFSAIVFLRRRAPSYRVVSNVLIAGGAFISASGGALEFLVRPQYHTVSLLVGVVIIYLGFLRSREVFVLYRVPFIHRLRPAGQRPQP
;
A
#
# COMPACT_ATOMS: atom_id res chain seq x y z
N MET A 1 20.80 -1.26 -6.25
CA MET A 1 19.64 -2.18 -6.20
C MET A 1 19.13 -2.39 -7.61
N THR A 2 18.57 -3.54 -7.93
CA THR A 2 18.02 -3.79 -9.26
C THR A 2 16.62 -3.18 -9.41
N VAL A 3 16.37 -2.56 -10.56
CA VAL A 3 15.06 -1.98 -10.96
C VAL A 3 13.93 -3.01 -10.90
N ALA A 4 14.27 -4.30 -11.01
CA ALA A 4 13.34 -5.41 -11.00
C ALA A 4 12.40 -5.42 -9.78
N ILE A 5 12.91 -5.22 -8.56
CA ILE A 5 12.10 -5.34 -7.33
C ILE A 5 10.95 -4.32 -7.29
N PRO A 6 11.18 -3.00 -7.41
CA PRO A 6 10.09 -2.04 -7.43
C PRO A 6 9.18 -2.21 -8.64
N LEU A 7 9.70 -2.64 -9.80
CA LEU A 7 8.88 -2.92 -10.98
C LEU A 7 7.93 -4.10 -10.75
N PHE A 8 8.42 -5.22 -10.21
CA PHE A 8 7.57 -6.35 -9.83
C PHE A 8 6.56 -5.97 -8.75
N THR A 9 6.96 -5.15 -7.78
CA THR A 9 6.04 -4.63 -6.75
C THR A 9 4.91 -3.82 -7.39
N ALA A 10 5.22 -2.98 -8.37
CA ALA A 10 4.23 -2.22 -9.13
C ALA A 10 3.26 -3.14 -9.89
N VAL A 11 3.79 -4.10 -10.63
CA VAL A 11 2.99 -5.08 -11.40
C VAL A 11 2.05 -5.85 -10.47
N VAL A 12 2.56 -6.42 -9.38
CA VAL A 12 1.74 -7.17 -8.42
C VAL A 12 0.67 -6.27 -7.80
N SER A 13 1.02 -5.04 -7.42
CA SER A 13 0.09 -4.09 -6.83
C SER A 13 -1.03 -3.69 -7.81
N PHE A 14 -0.70 -3.44 -9.08
CA PHE A 14 -1.70 -3.12 -10.10
C PHE A 14 -2.59 -4.32 -10.44
N LEU A 15 -2.02 -5.52 -10.59
CA LEU A 15 -2.81 -6.74 -10.78
C LEU A 15 -3.78 -6.94 -9.61
N PHE A 16 -3.29 -6.78 -8.39
CA PHE A 16 -4.12 -6.87 -7.19
C PHE A 16 -5.22 -5.78 -7.20
N ALA A 17 -4.87 -4.51 -7.48
CA ALA A 17 -5.84 -3.43 -7.59
C ALA A 17 -6.95 -3.75 -8.62
N LEU A 18 -6.60 -4.28 -9.79
CA LEU A 18 -7.55 -4.69 -10.82
C LEU A 18 -8.47 -5.84 -10.35
N THR A 19 -7.94 -6.83 -9.64
CA THR A 19 -8.78 -7.90 -9.08
C THR A 19 -9.78 -7.39 -8.04
N VAL A 20 -9.37 -6.45 -7.19
CA VAL A 20 -10.26 -5.83 -6.20
C VAL A 20 -11.28 -4.91 -6.89
N LEU A 21 -10.85 -4.20 -7.95
CA LEU A 21 -11.72 -3.34 -8.74
C LEU A 21 -12.82 -4.15 -9.44
N ASP A 22 -12.46 -5.26 -10.08
CA ASP A 22 -13.42 -6.17 -10.70
C ASP A 22 -14.47 -6.65 -9.67
N GLN A 23 -14.00 -7.01 -8.47
CA GLN A 23 -14.86 -7.39 -7.35
C GLN A 23 -15.77 -6.24 -6.88
N TYR A 24 -15.26 -5.01 -6.87
CA TYR A 24 -16.04 -3.81 -6.57
C TYR A 24 -17.13 -3.57 -7.62
N LEU A 25 -16.80 -3.69 -8.91
CA LEU A 25 -17.77 -3.42 -9.95
C LEU A 25 -18.90 -4.48 -9.98
N GLU A 26 -18.66 -5.68 -9.44
CA GLU A 26 -19.65 -6.74 -9.24
C GLU A 26 -20.50 -6.52 -7.97
N ARG A 27 -19.87 -6.26 -6.80
CA ARG A 27 -20.55 -6.25 -5.49
C ARG A 27 -20.85 -4.87 -4.91
N ARG A 28 -20.24 -3.83 -5.48
CA ARG A 28 -20.38 -2.39 -5.14
C ARG A 28 -20.17 -2.08 -3.65
N LYS A 29 -19.25 -2.77 -2.98
CA LYS A 29 -18.96 -2.50 -1.56
C LYS A 29 -17.89 -1.40 -1.42
N ALA A 30 -18.17 -0.39 -0.60
CA ALA A 30 -17.30 0.79 -0.44
C ALA A 30 -15.84 0.44 -0.09
N TYR A 31 -15.62 -0.52 0.83
CA TYR A 31 -14.27 -0.93 1.23
C TYR A 31 -13.42 -1.45 0.06
N GLN A 32 -14.03 -2.08 -0.94
CA GLN A 32 -13.31 -2.60 -2.11
C GLN A 32 -12.76 -1.46 -2.96
N LEU A 33 -13.56 -0.41 -3.18
CA LEU A 33 -13.11 0.77 -3.92
C LEU A 33 -11.95 1.46 -3.21
N VAL A 34 -12.06 1.63 -1.88
CA VAL A 34 -10.99 2.24 -1.08
C VAL A 34 -9.71 1.40 -1.11
N TRP A 35 -9.81 0.07 -1.02
CA TRP A 35 -8.67 -0.82 -1.20
C TRP A 35 -8.07 -0.76 -2.61
N THR A 36 -8.88 -0.70 -3.66
CA THR A 36 -8.40 -0.49 -5.03
C THR A 36 -7.57 0.78 -5.14
N VAL A 37 -8.03 1.90 -4.55
CA VAL A 37 -7.28 3.16 -4.54
C VAL A 37 -5.94 2.98 -3.79
N GLY A 38 -5.95 2.38 -2.60
CA GLY A 38 -4.73 2.12 -1.84
C GLY A 38 -3.71 1.24 -2.60
N LEU A 39 -4.18 0.19 -3.28
CA LEU A 39 -3.34 -0.70 -4.10
C LEU A 39 -2.83 -0.01 -5.37
N ALA A 40 -3.63 0.84 -6.00
CA ALA A 40 -3.20 1.64 -7.14
C ALA A 40 -2.12 2.65 -6.75
N LEU A 41 -2.28 3.33 -5.61
CA LEU A 41 -1.26 4.23 -5.05
C LEU A 41 0.04 3.49 -4.76
N TYR A 42 -0.05 2.27 -4.20
CA TYR A 42 1.10 1.37 -4.00
C TYR A 42 1.79 1.08 -5.34
N GLY A 43 1.02 0.69 -6.36
CA GLY A 43 1.54 0.44 -7.70
C GLY A 43 2.26 1.64 -8.32
N VAL A 44 1.64 2.82 -8.24
CA VAL A 44 2.22 4.08 -8.72
C VAL A 44 3.52 4.41 -8.00
N ALA A 45 3.55 4.34 -6.67
CA ALA A 45 4.75 4.60 -5.90
C ALA A 45 5.89 3.66 -6.28
N SER A 46 5.58 2.36 -6.42
CA SER A 46 6.57 1.35 -6.80
C SER A 46 7.07 1.55 -8.23
N LEU A 47 6.21 2.01 -9.15
CA LEU A 47 6.61 2.34 -10.51
C LEU A 47 7.53 3.57 -10.54
N LEU A 48 7.20 4.63 -9.80
CA LEU A 48 8.05 5.82 -9.68
C LEU A 48 9.41 5.46 -9.09
N GLN A 49 9.44 4.56 -8.10
CA GLN A 49 10.67 3.99 -7.55
C GLN A 49 11.50 3.26 -8.61
N ALA A 50 10.86 2.45 -9.47
CA ALA A 50 11.54 1.73 -10.53
C ALA A 50 12.12 2.70 -11.59
N LEU A 51 11.36 3.72 -11.98
CA LEU A 51 11.80 4.75 -12.94
C LEU A 51 12.97 5.57 -12.39
N TRP A 52 12.96 5.86 -11.09
CA TRP A 52 14.05 6.58 -10.42
C TRP A 52 15.35 5.75 -10.39
N VAL A 53 15.27 4.53 -9.88
CA VAL A 53 16.44 3.62 -9.75
C VAL A 53 16.96 3.20 -11.12
N GLY A 54 16.10 3.13 -12.13
CA GLY A 54 16.49 2.87 -13.52
C GLY A 54 17.05 4.07 -14.27
N ALA A 55 17.23 5.21 -13.59
CA ALA A 55 17.69 6.47 -14.16
C ALA A 55 16.85 6.96 -15.37
N VAL A 56 15.58 6.54 -15.46
CA VAL A 56 14.66 6.95 -16.54
C VAL A 56 14.12 8.35 -16.29
N VAL A 57 13.68 8.63 -15.05
CA VAL A 57 13.21 9.96 -14.63
C VAL A 57 13.67 10.25 -13.20
N GLN A 58 14.51 11.28 -13.04
CA GLN A 58 15.08 11.69 -11.74
C GLN A 58 14.81 13.18 -11.47
N GLN A 59 13.54 13.56 -11.60
CA GLN A 59 13.09 14.92 -11.37
C GLN A 59 12.42 15.04 -9.99
N GLU A 60 12.44 16.24 -9.43
CA GLU A 60 11.89 16.50 -8.10
C GLU A 60 10.42 16.10 -7.97
N TRP A 61 9.59 16.36 -8.99
CA TRP A 61 8.17 16.00 -8.95
C TRP A 61 7.94 14.48 -8.84
N VAL A 62 8.86 13.65 -9.35
CA VAL A 62 8.80 12.18 -9.20
C VAL A 62 8.98 11.81 -7.74
N PHE A 63 9.96 12.44 -7.07
CA PHE A 63 10.19 12.24 -5.64
C PHE A 63 8.99 12.70 -4.81
N ARG A 64 8.42 13.88 -5.12
CA ARG A 64 7.23 14.40 -4.42
C ARG A 64 6.01 13.50 -4.59
N LEU A 65 5.77 13.01 -5.82
CA LEU A 65 4.66 12.11 -6.12
C LEU A 65 4.86 10.72 -5.51
N TRP A 66 6.09 10.21 -5.51
CA TRP A 66 6.46 8.97 -4.83
C TRP A 66 6.21 9.07 -3.33
N TYR A 67 6.63 10.17 -2.71
CA TYR A 67 6.47 10.39 -1.27
C TYR A 67 4.99 10.52 -0.89
N LEU A 68 4.21 11.26 -1.68
CA LEU A 68 2.76 11.38 -1.48
C LEU A 68 2.05 10.02 -1.64
N THR A 69 2.26 9.35 -2.77
CA THR A 69 1.51 8.13 -3.08
C THR A 69 1.95 6.95 -2.21
N GLY A 70 3.27 6.73 -2.09
CA GLY A 70 3.89 5.61 -1.39
C GLY A 70 4.03 5.82 0.11
N ALA A 71 4.75 6.87 0.49
CA ALA A 71 5.12 7.06 1.89
C ALA A 71 3.93 7.54 2.74
N MET A 72 3.00 8.34 2.22
CA MET A 72 1.90 8.89 3.01
C MET A 72 0.59 8.11 2.89
N LEU A 73 0.13 7.83 1.65
CA LEU A 73 -1.27 7.49 1.43
C LEU A 73 -1.58 5.98 1.39
N VAL A 74 -0.64 5.12 0.99
CA VAL A 74 -0.90 3.66 0.85
C VAL A 74 -1.52 3.07 2.12
N ALA A 75 -0.82 3.17 3.26
CA ALA A 75 -1.28 2.57 4.50
C ALA A 75 -2.62 3.16 4.95
N ALA A 76 -2.80 4.48 4.80
CA ALA A 76 -4.00 5.18 5.20
C ALA A 76 -5.23 4.70 4.41
N TYR A 77 -5.13 4.59 3.08
CA TYR A 77 -6.23 4.08 2.25
C TYR A 77 -6.48 2.59 2.47
N LEU A 78 -5.44 1.76 2.58
CA LEU A 78 -5.63 0.33 2.86
C LEU A 78 -6.30 0.09 4.22
N GLY A 79 -5.88 0.81 5.26
CA GLY A 79 -6.50 0.81 6.58
C GLY A 79 -7.94 1.32 6.57
N MET A 80 -8.22 2.36 5.78
CA MET A 80 -9.57 2.91 5.64
C MET A 80 -10.56 1.91 5.04
N GLY A 81 -10.13 1.05 4.11
CA GLY A 81 -10.98 -0.05 3.65
C GLY A 81 -11.32 -1.03 4.78
N SER A 82 -10.36 -1.32 5.68
CA SER A 82 -10.63 -2.13 6.88
C SER A 82 -11.58 -1.44 7.86
N ILE A 83 -11.50 -0.11 8.01
CA ILE A 83 -12.47 0.66 8.80
C ILE A 83 -13.88 0.52 8.19
N TYR A 84 -14.03 0.69 6.88
CA TYR A 84 -15.32 0.49 6.20
C TYR A 84 -15.88 -0.92 6.33
N LEU A 85 -15.02 -1.93 6.52
CA LEU A 85 -15.42 -3.31 6.70
C LEU A 85 -15.98 -3.59 8.11
N HIS A 86 -15.40 -2.99 9.15
CA HIS A 86 -15.70 -3.32 10.55
C HIS A 86 -16.56 -2.29 11.29
N VAL A 87 -16.51 -1.03 10.85
CA VAL A 87 -17.13 0.10 11.55
C VAL A 87 -18.47 0.46 10.88
N PRO A 88 -19.51 0.82 11.64
CA PRO A 88 -20.77 1.29 11.07
C PRO A 88 -20.58 2.46 10.09
N ARG A 89 -21.36 2.46 9.00
CA ARG A 89 -21.19 3.38 7.85
C ARG A 89 -21.08 4.86 8.25
N ARG A 90 -21.88 5.33 9.22
CA ARG A 90 -21.85 6.71 9.70
C ARG A 90 -20.45 7.16 10.16
N PHE A 91 -19.77 6.32 10.92
CA PHE A 91 -18.43 6.63 11.44
C PHE A 91 -17.36 6.38 10.38
N ALA A 92 -17.53 5.35 9.55
CA ALA A 92 -16.62 5.10 8.43
C ALA A 92 -16.63 6.26 7.41
N HIS A 93 -17.79 6.87 7.13
CA HIS A 93 -17.89 8.06 6.29
C HIS A 93 -17.21 9.28 6.93
N GLY A 94 -17.40 9.51 8.23
CA GLY A 94 -16.69 10.57 8.95
C GLY A 94 -15.17 10.39 8.88
N ALA A 95 -14.68 9.18 9.17
CA ALA A 95 -13.26 8.86 9.05
C ALA A 95 -12.73 9.01 7.60
N PHE A 96 -13.55 8.67 6.60
CA PHE A 96 -13.19 8.86 5.20
C PHE A 96 -13.09 10.34 4.82
N VAL A 97 -14.01 11.19 5.29
CA VAL A 97 -13.93 12.65 5.08
C VAL A 97 -12.65 13.20 5.70
N VAL A 98 -12.31 12.78 6.93
CA VAL A 98 -11.05 13.16 7.58
C VAL A 98 -9.85 12.70 6.74
N LEU A 99 -9.87 11.47 6.22
CA LEU A 99 -8.80 10.98 5.34
C LEU A 99 -8.68 11.82 4.06
N LEU A 100 -9.79 12.25 3.45
CA LEU A 100 -9.76 13.11 2.27
C LEU A 100 -9.15 14.48 2.59
N LEU A 101 -9.51 15.09 3.72
CA LEU A 101 -8.91 16.34 4.17
C LEU A 101 -7.41 16.18 4.44
N LEU A 102 -7.00 15.09 5.08
CA LEU A 102 -5.58 14.77 5.29
C LEU A 102 -4.85 14.48 3.97
N THR A 103 -5.53 13.93 2.97
CA THR A 103 -4.98 13.70 1.63
C THR A 103 -4.75 15.02 0.89
N LEU A 104 -5.68 15.97 0.99
CA LEU A 104 -5.51 17.32 0.47
C LEU A 104 -4.36 18.05 1.16
N LEU A 105 -4.29 17.97 2.50
CA LEU A 105 -3.20 18.54 3.28
C LEU A 105 -1.85 17.91 2.90
N ALA A 106 -1.78 16.58 2.81
CA ALA A 106 -0.59 15.84 2.41
C ALA A 106 -0.12 16.24 1.00
N SER A 107 -1.06 16.39 0.07
CA SER A 107 -0.77 16.84 -1.30
C SER A 107 -0.24 18.27 -1.30
N PHE A 108 -0.89 19.18 -0.58
CA PHE A 108 -0.43 20.56 -0.45
C PHE A 108 0.99 20.63 0.13
N LEU A 109 1.24 19.95 1.25
CA LEU A 109 2.55 19.92 1.89
C LEU A 109 3.61 19.27 0.99
N SER A 110 3.28 18.18 0.30
CA SER A 110 4.20 17.48 -0.60
C SER A 110 4.65 18.34 -1.79
N PHE A 111 3.85 19.31 -2.24
CA PHE A 111 4.23 20.17 -3.37
C PHE A 111 4.66 21.59 -2.98
N ARG A 112 4.25 22.08 -1.81
CA ARG A 112 4.56 23.45 -1.35
C ARG A 112 5.74 23.54 -0.40
N THR A 113 6.13 22.43 0.22
CA THR A 113 7.27 22.44 1.14
C THR A 113 8.58 22.40 0.35
N GLU A 114 9.50 23.31 0.66
CA GLU A 114 10.86 23.28 0.13
C GLU A 114 11.61 22.06 0.66
N LEU A 115 12.34 21.38 -0.23
CA LEU A 115 13.15 20.23 0.15
C LEU A 115 14.45 20.72 0.78
N ALA A 116 14.79 20.20 1.95
CA ALA A 116 15.99 20.57 2.69
C ALA A 116 17.26 19.83 2.20
N GLY A 117 17.10 18.72 1.48
CA GLY A 117 18.20 17.86 1.03
C GLY A 117 18.37 17.85 -0.49
N ASP A 118 19.62 17.69 -0.96
CA ASP A 118 19.92 17.56 -2.38
C ASP A 118 19.55 16.16 -2.91
N LEU A 119 18.56 16.10 -3.79
CA LEU A 119 18.09 14.86 -4.42
C LEU A 119 19.17 14.17 -5.26
N LYS A 120 20.25 14.85 -5.66
CA LYS A 120 21.37 14.22 -6.39
C LYS A 120 22.01 13.08 -5.59
N VAL A 121 21.95 13.13 -4.27
CA VAL A 121 22.45 12.07 -3.37
C VAL A 121 21.70 10.74 -3.57
N LEU A 122 20.49 10.78 -4.14
CA LEU A 122 19.66 9.62 -4.38
C LEU A 122 19.81 9.00 -5.78
N LYS A 123 20.66 9.53 -6.69
CA LYS A 123 20.70 9.10 -8.11
C LYS A 123 20.88 7.60 -8.35
N ASP A 124 21.54 6.88 -7.45
CA ASP A 124 21.74 5.42 -7.57
C ASP A 124 21.14 4.63 -6.40
N ARG A 125 20.24 5.27 -5.67
CA ARG A 125 19.68 4.77 -4.41
C ARG A 125 18.17 4.70 -4.51
N PRO A 126 17.53 3.80 -3.73
CA PRO A 126 16.10 3.88 -3.53
C PRO A 126 15.73 5.26 -2.98
N MET A 127 14.64 5.85 -3.46
CA MET A 127 14.11 7.07 -2.86
C MET A 127 13.74 6.80 -1.41
N ALA A 128 14.11 7.74 -0.55
CA ALA A 128 13.94 7.70 0.89
C ALA A 128 13.83 9.13 1.40
N ASN A 129 12.99 9.38 2.42
CA ASN A 129 12.93 10.72 3.01
C ASN A 129 14.09 10.98 4.00
N ARG A 130 14.70 9.92 4.52
CA ARG A 130 15.84 9.98 5.44
C ARG A 130 16.89 9.00 4.98
N LEU A 131 18.13 9.45 4.90
CA LEU A 131 19.24 8.62 4.47
C LEU A 131 20.44 8.89 5.37
N LYS A 132 21.04 7.83 5.92
CA LYS A 132 22.31 7.90 6.64
C LYS A 132 23.46 7.84 5.62
N LEU A 133 24.26 8.89 5.54
CA LEU A 133 25.48 8.96 4.76
C LEU A 133 26.67 8.88 5.71
N THR A 134 27.57 7.95 5.46
CA THR A 134 28.85 7.88 6.17
C THR A 134 29.93 8.44 5.24
N GLU A 135 30.46 9.62 5.57
CA GLU A 135 31.56 10.26 4.86
C GLU A 135 32.67 10.54 5.86
N GLN A 136 33.91 10.13 5.53
CA GLN A 136 35.10 10.33 6.38
C GLN A 136 34.91 9.89 7.85
N GLY A 137 34.23 8.76 8.08
CA GLY A 137 34.00 8.23 9.44
C GLY A 137 32.90 8.95 10.24
N GLN A 138 32.31 10.02 9.71
CA GLN A 138 31.16 10.70 10.32
C GLN A 138 29.87 10.27 9.61
N THR A 139 28.87 9.87 10.40
CA THR A 139 27.55 9.55 9.88
C THR A 139 26.64 10.77 9.99
N LYS A 140 26.25 11.35 8.85
CA LYS A 140 25.27 12.44 8.76
C LYS A 140 23.93 11.89 8.24
N GLU A 141 22.83 12.34 8.84
CA GLU A 141 21.48 12.04 8.34
C GLU A 141 21.06 13.13 7.36
N ALA A 142 20.91 12.77 6.09
CA ALA A 142 20.24 13.60 5.11
C ALA A 142 18.73 13.43 5.26
N ARG A 143 17.99 14.54 5.32
CA ARG A 143 16.53 14.58 5.39
C ARG A 143 15.99 15.52 4.32
N PHE A 144 15.05 15.04 3.52
CA PHE A 144 14.52 15.80 2.38
C PHE A 144 13.32 16.65 2.77
N TYR A 145 12.31 16.04 3.40
CA TYR A 145 11.17 16.77 3.98
C TYR A 145 11.36 17.09 5.46
N PRO A 146 10.89 18.26 5.94
CA PRO A 146 11.01 18.64 7.33
C PRO A 146 10.21 17.73 8.28
N PRO A 147 10.49 17.77 9.59
CA PRO A 147 9.82 16.94 10.59
C PRO A 147 8.29 17.05 10.59
N SER A 148 7.73 18.21 10.25
CA SER A 148 6.27 18.44 10.18
C SER A 148 5.59 17.53 9.16
N VAL A 149 6.13 17.45 7.95
CA VAL A 149 5.64 16.57 6.88
C VAL A 149 5.90 15.10 7.22
N GLY A 150 7.06 14.81 7.82
CA GLY A 150 7.38 13.48 8.34
C GLY A 150 6.43 13.01 9.44
N GLY A 151 5.96 13.93 10.29
CA GLY A 151 4.99 13.65 11.36
C GLY A 151 3.63 13.25 10.82
N LEU A 152 3.12 13.97 9.81
CA LEU A 152 1.88 13.60 9.10
C LEU A 152 2.02 12.22 8.44
N THR A 153 3.16 11.96 7.80
CA THR A 153 3.47 10.66 7.18
C THR A 153 3.45 9.53 8.21
N ALA A 154 4.07 9.74 9.38
CA ALA A 154 4.07 8.77 10.46
C ALA A 154 2.65 8.52 11.01
N LEU A 155 1.86 9.58 11.22
CA LEU A 155 0.47 9.47 11.68
C LEU A 155 -0.39 8.64 10.73
N LEU A 156 -0.34 8.94 9.43
CA LEU A 156 -1.10 8.24 8.40
C LEU A 156 -0.71 6.76 8.31
N ASN A 157 0.59 6.45 8.40
CA ASN A 157 1.05 5.07 8.40
C ASN A 157 0.66 4.31 9.65
N VAL A 158 0.86 4.88 10.85
CA VAL A 158 0.52 4.20 12.10
C VAL A 158 -0.98 3.92 12.17
N ALA A 159 -1.82 4.93 11.90
CA ALA A 159 -3.27 4.76 11.91
C ALA A 159 -3.73 3.77 10.84
N GLY A 160 -3.22 3.90 9.62
CA GLY A 160 -3.57 3.04 8.48
C GLY A 160 -3.15 1.59 8.68
N SER A 161 -1.89 1.35 9.06
CA SER A 161 -1.37 0.01 9.33
C SER A 161 -2.04 -0.62 10.54
N ALA A 162 -2.32 0.13 11.61
CA ALA A 162 -3.05 -0.39 12.77
C ALA A 162 -4.48 -0.82 12.38
N ALA A 163 -5.18 -0.02 11.57
CA ALA A 163 -6.51 -0.38 11.08
C ALA A 163 -6.49 -1.60 10.15
N LEU A 164 -5.49 -1.68 9.24
CA LEU A 164 -5.35 -2.80 8.32
C LEU A 164 -5.00 -4.11 9.04
N ILE A 165 -3.91 -4.10 9.81
CA ILE A 165 -3.40 -5.27 10.53
C ILE A 165 -4.39 -5.66 11.63
N GLY A 166 -4.86 -4.69 12.43
CA GLY A 166 -5.82 -4.91 13.49
C GLY A 166 -7.15 -5.46 12.97
N GLY A 167 -7.68 -4.92 11.86
CA GLY A 167 -8.89 -5.42 11.22
C GLY A 167 -8.74 -6.87 10.73
N ALA A 168 -7.61 -7.21 10.12
CA ALA A 168 -7.32 -8.57 9.67
C ALA A 168 -7.15 -9.55 10.85
N VAL A 169 -6.40 -9.16 11.90
CA VAL A 169 -6.23 -9.98 13.11
C VAL A 169 -7.58 -10.19 13.81
N PHE A 170 -8.37 -9.13 13.98
CA PHE A 170 -9.70 -9.23 14.55
C PHE A 170 -10.59 -10.18 13.76
N SER A 171 -10.62 -10.05 12.42
CA SER A 171 -11.34 -10.97 11.54
C SER A 171 -10.87 -12.42 11.70
N ALA A 172 -9.57 -12.68 11.78
CA ALA A 172 -9.03 -14.02 12.00
C ALA A 172 -9.50 -14.62 13.33
N ILE A 173 -9.43 -13.85 14.43
CA ILE A 173 -9.88 -14.28 15.76
C ILE A 173 -11.39 -14.57 15.75
N VAL A 174 -12.19 -13.69 15.16
CA VAL A 174 -13.65 -13.88 15.07
C VAL A 174 -13.98 -15.14 14.26
N PHE A 175 -13.33 -15.36 13.11
CA PHE A 175 -13.56 -16.56 12.30
C PHE A 175 -13.12 -17.83 13.01
N LEU A 176 -12.02 -17.80 13.76
CA LEU A 176 -11.57 -18.93 14.57
C LEU A 176 -12.59 -19.26 15.66
N ARG A 177 -13.05 -18.25 16.42
CA ARG A 177 -14.04 -18.43 17.50
C ARG A 177 -15.39 -18.93 16.98
N ARG A 178 -15.79 -18.53 15.77
CA ARG A 178 -17.03 -18.96 15.12
C ARG A 178 -16.90 -20.29 14.37
N ARG A 179 -15.77 -21.00 14.48
CA ARG A 179 -15.48 -22.25 13.74
C ARG A 179 -15.73 -22.13 12.24
N ALA A 180 -15.42 -20.96 11.68
CA ALA A 180 -15.52 -20.74 10.24
C ALA A 180 -14.46 -21.59 9.51
N PRO A 181 -14.63 -21.86 8.20
CA PRO A 181 -13.66 -22.62 7.43
C PRO A 181 -12.23 -22.05 7.54
N SER A 182 -11.24 -22.95 7.65
CA SER A 182 -9.84 -22.59 7.92
C SER A 182 -9.25 -21.60 6.91
N TYR A 183 -9.71 -21.63 5.65
CA TYR A 183 -9.23 -20.69 4.62
C TYR A 183 -9.54 -19.23 4.95
N ARG A 184 -10.63 -18.93 5.68
CA ARG A 184 -10.96 -17.55 6.11
C ARG A 184 -10.01 -17.06 7.18
N VAL A 185 -9.63 -17.93 8.11
CA VAL A 185 -8.64 -17.63 9.15
C VAL A 185 -7.28 -17.41 8.51
N VAL A 186 -6.81 -18.36 7.69
CA VAL A 186 -5.48 -18.27 7.08
C VAL A 186 -5.37 -17.10 6.12
N SER A 187 -6.43 -16.78 5.36
CA SER A 187 -6.47 -15.58 4.52
C SER A 187 -6.20 -14.31 5.33
N ASN A 188 -6.90 -14.13 6.46
CA ASN A 188 -6.72 -12.96 7.31
C ASN A 188 -5.35 -12.94 8.01
N VAL A 189 -4.82 -14.10 8.40
CA VAL A 189 -3.45 -14.22 8.94
C VAL A 189 -2.41 -13.81 7.90
N LEU A 190 -2.55 -14.24 6.65
CA LEU A 190 -1.68 -13.83 5.55
C LEU A 190 -1.77 -12.32 5.30
N ILE A 191 -2.99 -11.76 5.26
CA ILE A 191 -3.18 -10.31 5.10
C ILE A 191 -2.51 -9.54 6.24
N ALA A 192 -2.72 -9.95 7.49
CA ALA A 192 -2.09 -9.33 8.65
C ALA A 192 -0.56 -9.43 8.62
N GLY A 193 -0.03 -10.63 8.32
CA GLY A 193 1.41 -10.88 8.24
C GLY A 193 2.08 -10.10 7.11
N GLY A 194 1.51 -10.10 5.91
CA GLY A 194 2.02 -9.33 4.79
C GLY A 194 1.98 -7.82 5.03
N ALA A 195 0.88 -7.32 5.63
CA ALA A 195 0.76 -5.92 6.03
C ALA A 195 1.80 -5.52 7.09
N PHE A 196 2.05 -6.39 8.07
CA PHE A 196 3.07 -6.19 9.08
C PHE A 196 4.49 -6.17 8.47
N ILE A 197 4.79 -7.07 7.53
CA ILE A 197 6.07 -7.10 6.81
C ILE A 197 6.28 -5.78 6.04
N SER A 198 5.29 -5.33 5.26
CA SER A 198 5.38 -4.05 4.53
C SER A 198 5.54 -2.86 5.48
N ALA A 199 4.78 -2.80 6.58
CA ALA A 199 4.86 -1.71 7.55
C ALA A 199 6.23 -1.65 8.27
N SER A 200 6.83 -2.81 8.54
CA SER A 200 8.14 -2.92 9.19
C SER A 200 9.30 -2.45 8.30
N GLY A 201 9.09 -2.39 6.98
CA GLY A 201 10.10 -1.97 6.01
C GLY A 201 10.73 -0.61 6.32
N GLY A 202 9.92 0.39 6.68
CA GLY A 202 10.41 1.73 6.97
C GLY A 202 11.27 1.78 8.25
N ALA A 203 10.95 0.96 9.26
CA ALA A 203 11.77 0.82 10.45
C ALA A 203 13.11 0.15 10.13
N LEU A 204 13.10 -0.91 9.30
CA LEU A 204 14.33 -1.61 8.86
C LEU A 204 15.24 -0.73 7.99
N GLU A 205 14.66 0.14 7.17
CA GLU A 205 15.41 1.13 6.39
C GLU A 205 16.16 2.12 7.29
N PHE A 206 15.51 2.59 8.36
CA PHE A 206 16.14 3.50 9.30
C PHE A 206 17.21 2.84 10.19
N LEU A 207 16.96 1.59 10.61
CA LEU A 207 17.80 0.87 11.58
C LEU A 207 18.95 0.09 10.95
N VAL A 208 18.80 -0.43 9.72
CA VAL A 208 19.75 -1.39 9.15
C VAL A 208 20.26 -0.97 7.77
N ARG A 209 19.43 -1.07 6.71
CA ARG A 209 19.78 -0.73 5.33
C ARG A 209 18.52 -0.30 4.55
N PRO A 210 18.60 0.74 3.69
CA PRO A 210 17.47 1.18 2.85
C PRO A 210 16.89 0.10 1.94
N GLN A 211 17.71 -0.89 1.59
CA GLN A 211 17.36 -1.99 0.70
C GLN A 211 16.24 -2.88 1.23
N TYR A 212 16.12 -2.99 2.55
CA TYR A 212 15.13 -3.86 3.17
C TYR A 212 13.71 -3.32 3.04
N HIS A 213 13.53 -1.99 2.93
CA HIS A 213 12.22 -1.42 2.70
C HIS A 213 11.64 -1.90 1.37
N THR A 214 12.36 -1.73 0.26
CA THR A 214 11.88 -2.16 -1.07
C THR A 214 11.56 -3.67 -1.13
N VAL A 215 12.36 -4.51 -0.49
CA VAL A 215 12.11 -5.97 -0.44
C VAL A 215 10.88 -6.29 0.40
N SER A 216 10.73 -5.67 1.57
CA SER A 216 9.58 -5.87 2.46
C SER A 216 8.26 -5.44 1.81
N LEU A 217 8.30 -4.42 0.94
CA LEU A 217 7.14 -3.99 0.17
C LEU A 217 6.70 -5.10 -0.79
N LEU A 218 7.61 -5.62 -1.62
CA LEU A 218 7.31 -6.72 -2.54
C LEU A 218 6.78 -7.96 -1.81
N VAL A 219 7.51 -8.42 -0.79
CA VAL A 219 7.14 -9.63 -0.04
C VAL A 219 5.80 -9.43 0.65
N GLY A 220 5.58 -8.28 1.28
CA GLY A 220 4.34 -7.99 1.97
C GLY A 220 3.15 -7.93 1.01
N VAL A 221 3.24 -7.21 -0.12
CA VAL A 221 2.12 -7.13 -1.08
C VAL A 221 1.81 -8.49 -1.72
N VAL A 222 2.82 -9.31 -2.02
CA VAL A 222 2.61 -10.68 -2.52
C VAL A 222 1.87 -11.53 -1.48
N ILE A 223 2.29 -11.50 -0.22
CA ILE A 223 1.63 -12.25 0.85
C ILE A 223 0.19 -11.79 1.07
N ILE A 224 -0.06 -10.47 1.09
CA ILE A 224 -1.42 -9.92 1.19
C ILE A 224 -2.26 -10.40 0.00
N TYR A 225 -1.72 -10.36 -1.21
CA TYR A 225 -2.44 -10.76 -2.41
C TYR A 225 -2.78 -12.26 -2.40
N LEU A 226 -1.84 -13.12 -1.99
CA LEU A 226 -2.09 -14.55 -1.78
C LEU A 226 -3.16 -14.80 -0.71
N GLY A 227 -3.13 -14.03 0.39
CA GLY A 227 -4.16 -14.04 1.42
C GLY A 227 -5.53 -13.67 0.85
N PHE A 228 -5.61 -12.62 0.04
CA PHE A 228 -6.84 -12.18 -0.62
C PHE A 228 -7.38 -13.25 -1.60
N LEU A 229 -6.53 -13.82 -2.45
CA LEU A 229 -6.92 -14.87 -3.40
C LEU A 229 -7.43 -16.11 -2.67
N ARG A 230 -6.81 -16.48 -1.55
CA ARG A 230 -7.28 -17.60 -0.71
C ARG A 230 -8.67 -17.36 -0.11
N SER A 231 -9.06 -16.10 0.12
CA SER A 231 -10.41 -15.78 0.61
C SER A 231 -11.52 -16.02 -0.42
N ARG A 232 -11.19 -16.06 -1.73
CA ARG A 232 -12.16 -16.03 -2.83
C ARG A 232 -12.88 -17.37 -3.11
N GLU A 233 -12.90 -18.27 -2.15
CA GLU A 233 -13.41 -19.64 -2.28
C GLU A 233 -12.52 -20.53 -3.15
N VAL A 234 -12.33 -21.76 -2.67
CA VAL A 234 -11.41 -22.78 -3.18
C VAL A 234 -11.60 -23.00 -4.68
N PHE A 235 -10.58 -22.67 -5.48
CA PHE A 235 -10.37 -23.11 -6.87
C PHE A 235 -11.62 -23.34 -7.74
N VAL A 236 -12.34 -22.27 -8.10
CA VAL A 236 -13.12 -22.27 -9.36
C VAL A 236 -12.44 -21.34 -10.35
N LEU A 237 -11.25 -21.79 -10.81
CA LEU A 237 -10.33 -21.13 -11.74
C LEU A 237 -9.91 -19.72 -11.29
N TYR A 238 -8.62 -19.37 -11.38
CA TYR A 238 -8.24 -17.96 -11.35
C TYR A 238 -9.00 -17.26 -12.48
N ARG A 239 -10.05 -16.50 -12.12
CA ARG A 239 -10.85 -15.77 -13.10
C ARG A 239 -10.11 -14.49 -13.42
N VAL A 240 -9.64 -14.40 -14.66
CA VAL A 240 -9.06 -13.17 -15.19
C VAL A 240 -10.10 -12.05 -15.02
N PRO A 241 -9.71 -10.90 -14.42
CA PRO A 241 -10.58 -9.76 -14.24
C PRO A 241 -11.38 -9.42 -15.50
N PHE A 242 -12.64 -9.01 -15.35
CA PHE A 242 -13.52 -8.52 -16.41
C PHE A 242 -14.02 -9.54 -17.47
N ILE A 243 -13.52 -10.79 -17.52
CA ILE A 243 -13.96 -11.78 -18.54
C ILE A 243 -15.45 -12.15 -18.42
N HIS A 244 -16.01 -12.20 -17.21
CA HIS A 244 -17.40 -12.57 -17.00
C HIS A 244 -18.41 -11.57 -17.62
N ARG A 245 -17.97 -10.33 -17.90
CA ARG A 245 -18.78 -9.29 -18.54
C ARG A 245 -18.86 -9.45 -20.06
N LEU A 246 -17.94 -10.21 -20.64
CA LEU A 246 -17.89 -10.48 -22.08
C LEU A 246 -18.77 -11.69 -22.47
N ARG A 247 -19.44 -12.35 -21.50
CA ARG A 247 -20.38 -13.43 -21.82
C ARG A 247 -21.60 -12.89 -22.59
N PRO A 248 -21.94 -13.46 -23.76
CA PRO A 248 -23.15 -13.11 -24.48
C PRO A 248 -24.39 -13.27 -23.60
N ALA A 249 -25.38 -12.41 -23.79
CA ALA A 249 -26.57 -12.28 -22.95
C ALA A 249 -27.39 -13.59 -22.75
N GLY A 250 -27.17 -14.61 -23.58
CA GLY A 250 -27.91 -15.89 -23.55
C GLY A 250 -27.40 -16.97 -22.58
N GLN A 251 -26.32 -16.75 -21.82
CA GLN A 251 -25.77 -17.76 -20.88
C GLN A 251 -25.67 -17.28 -19.43
N ARG A 252 -26.58 -16.41 -18.99
CA ARG A 252 -26.71 -16.10 -17.56
C ARG A 252 -27.52 -17.22 -16.90
N PRO A 253 -26.98 -17.95 -15.91
CA PRO A 253 -27.81 -18.80 -15.08
C PRO A 253 -28.86 -17.91 -14.39
N GLN A 254 -30.13 -18.31 -14.49
CA GLN A 254 -31.23 -17.63 -13.82
C GLN A 254 -31.05 -17.71 -12.30
N PRO A 255 -31.49 -16.66 -11.56
CA PRO A 255 -31.24 -16.53 -10.13
C PRO A 255 -31.82 -17.66 -9.28
#